data_AF-A0A8H8CKD6-F1
#
_entry.id   AF-A0A8H8CKD6-F1
#
_cell.length_a   1.000
_cell.length_b   1.000
_cell.length_c   1.000
_cell.angle_alpha   90.00
_cell.angle_beta   90.00
_cell.angle_gamma   90.00
#
_symmetry.space_group_name_H-M   'P 1'
#
loop_
_entity.id
_entity.type
_entity.pdbx_description
1 polymer ?
#
loop_
_entity_poly.entity_id
_entity_poly.type
_entity_poly.pdbx_seq_one_letter_code
_entity_poly.pdbx_strand_id
1 'polypeptide(L)'
;MRFFAISAAFLSLSGIVASATIEKRNCPEAARFGTLSVFPLTASAGDDISVSLSLNCPTMQFGIVPQFLDYTLEVPEASNNGNEQPIVLTRRTYTFVPGTIQPMDDFTVQIPHGPFVAGAPYNIVLNMVYPIDGTDGSSVLVETKLSVPITINA
;
A
#
# COMPACT_ATOMS: atom_id res chain seq x y z
N MET A 1 -68.94 7.32 -13.10
CA MET A 1 -68.14 8.51 -13.46
C MET A 1 -68.12 9.40 -12.22
N ARG A 2 -67.02 9.68 -11.51
CA ARG A 2 -65.77 10.29 -11.96
C ARG A 2 -64.56 9.82 -11.12
N PHE A 3 -63.39 10.06 -11.70
CA PHE A 3 -62.05 9.56 -11.44
C PHE A 3 -61.27 10.36 -10.37
N PHE A 4 -60.30 9.69 -9.70
CA PHE A 4 -58.92 10.06 -9.26
C PHE A 4 -58.69 11.44 -8.55
N ALA A 5 -57.84 11.59 -7.53
CA ALA A 5 -56.40 11.29 -7.54
C ALA A 5 -55.73 11.33 -6.15
N ILE A 6 -54.62 10.61 -6.07
CA ILE A 6 -53.60 10.47 -5.02
C ILE A 6 -52.72 11.73 -4.94
N SER A 7 -52.17 12.07 -3.77
CA SER A 7 -50.78 12.60 -3.55
C SER A 7 -50.68 13.30 -2.19
N ALA A 8 -49.58 13.32 -1.44
CA ALA A 8 -48.36 12.53 -1.37
C ALA A 8 -47.71 13.01 -0.06
N ALA A 9 -47.29 12.08 0.79
CA ALA A 9 -46.58 12.39 2.04
C ALA A 9 -45.23 13.05 1.71
N PHE A 10 -45.03 14.31 2.12
CA PHE A 10 -43.72 14.95 2.10
C PHE A 10 -43.06 14.80 3.47
N LEU A 11 -42.47 13.63 3.72
CA LEU A 11 -41.45 13.45 4.74
C LEU A 11 -40.12 13.95 4.15
N SER A 12 -39.81 15.23 4.37
CA SER A 12 -38.49 15.79 4.04
C SER A 12 -37.46 15.22 5.02
N LEU A 13 -36.78 14.15 4.63
CA LEU A 13 -35.61 13.62 5.32
C LEU A 13 -34.44 14.55 5.02
N SER A 14 -34.22 15.56 5.87
CA SER A 14 -32.99 16.36 5.86
C SER A 14 -31.84 15.49 6.36
N GLY A 15 -31.19 14.80 5.42
CA GLY A 15 -29.93 14.12 5.66
C GLY A 15 -28.86 15.15 6.03
N ILE A 16 -28.48 15.18 7.32
CA ILE A 16 -27.31 15.92 7.78
C ILE A 16 -26.11 15.19 7.17
N VAL A 17 -25.56 15.74 6.09
CA VAL A 17 -24.22 15.36 5.64
C VAL A 17 -23.28 15.89 6.70
N ALA A 18 -22.90 15.03 7.65
CA ALA A 18 -21.80 15.32 8.55
C ALA A 18 -20.56 15.46 7.67
N SER A 19 -20.21 16.70 7.33
CA SER A 19 -18.92 17.02 6.75
C SER A 19 -17.91 16.77 7.86
N ALA A 20 -17.43 15.53 7.97
CA ALA A 20 -16.29 15.21 8.80
C ALA A 20 -15.17 16.13 8.32
N THR A 21 -14.82 17.12 9.15
CA THR A 21 -13.60 17.90 8.97
C THR A 21 -12.46 16.90 9.07
N ILE A 22 -12.01 16.38 7.92
CA ILE A 22 -10.76 15.65 7.85
C ILE A 22 -9.71 16.65 8.31
N GLU A 23 -9.15 16.44 9.50
CA GLU A 23 -8.00 17.23 9.94
C GLU A 23 -6.97 17.17 8.82
N LYS A 24 -6.63 18.35 8.29
CA LYS A 24 -5.64 18.49 7.23
C LYS A 24 -4.30 18.02 7.80
N ARG A 25 -3.97 16.74 7.59
CA ARG A 25 -2.64 16.22 7.89
C ARG A 25 -1.65 16.93 6.97
N ASN A 26 -0.48 17.20 7.50
CA ASN A 26 0.63 17.77 6.75
C ASN A 26 1.64 16.66 6.47
N CYS A 27 1.38 15.87 5.43
CA CYS A 27 2.32 14.86 4.98
C CYS A 27 3.41 15.48 4.11
N PRO A 28 4.70 15.15 4.35
CA PRO A 28 5.76 15.53 3.44
C PRO A 28 5.60 14.78 2.11
N GLU A 29 6.04 15.39 1.01
CA GLU A 29 6.01 14.75 -0.32
C GLU A 29 6.77 13.41 -0.35
N ALA A 30 7.81 13.25 0.49
CA ALA A 30 8.53 11.99 0.62
C ALA A 30 7.66 10.83 1.13
N ALA A 31 6.58 11.11 1.86
CA ALA A 31 5.63 10.11 2.37
C ALA A 31 4.43 9.92 1.42
N ARG A 32 4.48 10.47 0.20
CA ARG A 32 3.37 10.40 -0.78
C ARG A 32 2.92 8.98 -1.06
N PHE A 33 3.84 8.02 -1.06
CA PHE A 33 3.55 6.61 -1.30
C PHE A 33 3.52 5.76 -0.01
N GLY A 34 3.53 6.42 1.15
CA GLY A 34 3.54 5.78 2.46
C GLY A 34 4.92 5.66 3.07
N THR A 35 4.98 4.99 4.22
CA THR A 35 6.21 4.75 4.97
C THR A 35 6.33 3.26 5.22
N LEU A 36 7.35 2.63 4.62
CA LEU A 36 7.67 1.22 4.79
C LEU A 36 8.68 1.06 5.94
N SER A 37 8.48 0.05 6.78
CA SER A 37 9.38 -0.32 7.87
C SER A 37 9.45 -1.84 8.02
N VAL A 38 10.59 -2.33 8.47
CA VAL A 38 10.90 -3.76 8.59
C VAL A 38 11.65 -4.01 9.91
N PHE A 39 11.33 -5.09 10.60
CA PHE A 39 12.03 -5.50 11.82
C PHE A 39 12.03 -7.03 11.99
N PRO A 40 13.17 -7.67 12.32
CA PRO A 40 14.51 -7.08 12.44
C PRO A 40 15.10 -6.68 11.07
N LEU A 41 16.09 -5.79 11.07
CA LEU A 41 16.86 -5.40 9.87
C LEU A 41 18.03 -6.36 9.56
N THR A 42 18.23 -7.36 10.42
CA THR A 42 19.18 -8.44 10.20
C THR A 42 18.43 -9.75 10.42
N ALA A 43 18.47 -10.63 9.42
CA ALA A 43 17.78 -11.91 9.45
C ALA A 43 18.61 -12.97 8.71
N SER A 44 18.33 -14.23 8.99
CA SER A 44 18.89 -15.38 8.28
C SER A 44 17.76 -16.09 7.54
N ALA A 45 18.12 -16.98 6.61
CA ALA A 45 17.13 -17.85 5.99
C ALA A 45 16.34 -18.65 7.04
N GLY A 46 15.01 -18.58 7.02
CA GLY A 46 14.12 -19.21 7.99
C GLY A 46 13.70 -18.31 9.16
N ASP A 47 14.31 -17.13 9.32
CA ASP A 47 13.90 -16.17 10.35
C ASP A 47 12.63 -15.43 9.94
N ASP A 48 11.78 -15.08 10.91
CA ASP A 48 10.62 -14.24 10.71
C ASP A 48 10.98 -12.75 10.76
N ILE A 49 10.45 -11.98 9.81
CA ILE A 49 10.49 -10.52 9.81
C ILE A 49 9.07 -9.94 9.82
N SER A 50 8.90 -8.85 10.56
CA SER A 50 7.69 -8.03 10.55
C SER A 50 7.86 -6.89 9.56
N VAL A 51 6.87 -6.74 8.67
CA VAL A 51 6.80 -5.67 7.67
C VAL A 51 5.57 -4.81 8.00
N SER A 52 5.76 -3.50 7.99
CA SER A 52 4.71 -2.52 8.26
C SER A 52 4.76 -1.40 7.23
N LEU A 53 3.63 -1.14 6.59
CA LEU A 53 3.43 -0.04 5.65
C LEU A 53 2.33 0.89 6.17
N SER A 54 2.69 2.15 6.44
CA SER A 54 1.69 3.18 6.70
C SER A 54 1.19 3.80 5.41
N LEU A 55 -0.13 3.70 5.18
CA LEU A 55 -0.82 4.28 4.03
C LEU A 55 -1.56 5.58 4.36
N ASN A 56 -1.34 6.14 5.55
CA ASN A 56 -1.98 7.38 6.00
C ASN A 56 -1.87 8.52 4.99
N CYS A 57 -0.66 8.84 4.57
CA CYS A 57 -0.42 9.93 3.64
C CYS A 57 -0.96 9.66 2.23
N PRO A 58 -0.65 8.52 1.58
CA PRO A 58 -1.17 8.25 0.24
C PRO A 58 -2.68 8.34 0.20
N THR A 59 -3.40 7.67 1.11
CA THR A 59 -4.86 7.60 1.03
C THR A 59 -5.55 8.86 1.52
N MET A 60 -5.08 9.48 2.62
CA MET A 60 -5.81 10.57 3.28
C MET A 60 -5.50 11.95 2.70
N GLN A 61 -4.32 12.15 2.11
CA GLN A 61 -3.89 13.45 1.55
C GLN A 61 -3.71 13.42 0.04
N PHE A 62 -3.14 12.33 -0.50
CA PHE A 62 -2.79 12.26 -1.93
C PHE A 62 -3.82 11.51 -2.78
N GLY A 63 -4.87 10.94 -2.18
CA GLY A 63 -5.91 10.18 -2.89
C GLY A 63 -5.39 8.89 -3.56
N ILE A 64 -4.19 8.43 -3.19
CA ILE A 64 -3.58 7.22 -3.71
C ILE A 64 -4.10 6.05 -2.89
N VAL A 65 -4.93 5.21 -3.50
CA VAL A 65 -5.46 3.99 -2.89
C VAL A 65 -4.87 2.79 -3.63
N PRO A 66 -3.94 2.03 -3.03
CA PRO A 66 -3.37 0.84 -3.65
C PRO A 66 -4.42 -0.22 -3.95
N GLN A 67 -4.21 -0.99 -5.02
CA GLN A 67 -4.91 -2.24 -5.28
C GLN A 67 -4.04 -3.44 -4.89
N PHE A 68 -2.75 -3.39 -5.22
CA PHE A 68 -1.81 -4.46 -4.94
C PHE A 68 -0.57 -3.92 -4.24
N LEU A 69 -0.10 -4.68 -3.25
CA LEU A 69 1.13 -4.44 -2.52
C LEU A 69 1.99 -5.71 -2.67
N ASP A 70 3.03 -5.61 -3.49
CA ASP A 70 3.92 -6.72 -3.79
C ASP A 70 5.25 -6.52 -3.07
N TYR A 71 5.50 -7.39 -2.09
CA TYR A 71 6.71 -7.35 -1.28
C TYR A 71 7.71 -8.38 -1.81
N THR A 72 8.90 -7.89 -2.10
CA THR A 72 10.01 -8.66 -2.67
C THR A 72 11.28 -8.39 -1.88
N LEU A 73 12.21 -9.32 -1.94
CA LEU A 73 13.57 -9.18 -1.45
C LEU A 73 14.48 -9.11 -2.68
N GLU A 74 15.16 -7.98 -2.86
CA GLU A 74 15.92 -7.67 -4.07
C GLU A 74 17.30 -7.13 -3.71
N VAL A 75 18.31 -7.43 -4.54
CA VAL A 75 19.55 -6.65 -4.55
C VAL A 75 19.35 -5.48 -5.52
N PRO A 76 19.57 -4.22 -5.09
CA PRO A 76 19.43 -3.05 -5.96
C PRO A 76 20.20 -3.21 -7.25
N GLU A 77 19.61 -2.78 -8.38
CA GLU A 77 20.18 -2.95 -9.72
C GLU A 77 21.62 -2.42 -9.81
N ALA A 78 21.93 -1.31 -9.15
CA ALA A 78 23.28 -0.73 -9.12
C ALA A 78 24.35 -1.63 -8.43
N SER A 79 23.93 -2.64 -7.69
CA SER A 79 24.79 -3.60 -6.97
C SER A 79 24.53 -5.06 -7.35
N ASN A 80 23.57 -5.30 -8.25
CA ASN A 80 23.22 -6.63 -8.74
C ASN A 80 24.08 -6.95 -9.97
N ASN A 81 24.79 -8.07 -9.94
CA ASN A 81 25.68 -8.47 -11.03
C ASN A 81 24.97 -9.38 -12.06
N GLY A 82 23.64 -9.50 -11.96
CA GLY A 82 22.79 -10.34 -12.79
C GLY A 82 22.51 -11.73 -12.20
N ASN A 83 23.03 -12.05 -11.01
CA ASN A 83 22.83 -13.35 -10.38
C ASN A 83 21.72 -13.33 -9.31
N GLU A 84 21.48 -12.20 -8.67
CA GLU A 84 20.51 -12.10 -7.58
C GLU A 84 19.10 -11.80 -8.12
N GLN A 85 18.32 -12.85 -8.38
CA GLN A 85 16.93 -12.71 -8.80
C GLN A 85 16.07 -12.12 -7.68
N PRO A 86 15.09 -11.25 -7.99
CA PRO A 86 14.07 -10.84 -7.03
C PRO A 86 13.34 -12.05 -6.42
N ILE A 87 13.24 -12.06 -5.09
CA ILE A 87 12.54 -13.11 -4.35
C ILE A 87 11.21 -12.56 -3.86
N VAL A 88 10.10 -13.14 -4.31
CA VAL A 88 8.76 -12.73 -3.87
C VAL A 88 8.51 -13.22 -2.45
N LEU A 89 8.18 -12.30 -1.54
CA LEU A 89 7.80 -12.62 -0.16
C LEU A 89 6.30 -12.80 -0.04
N THR A 90 5.53 -11.82 -0.53
CA THR A 90 4.07 -11.90 -0.55
C THR A 90 3.46 -10.87 -1.50
N ARG A 91 2.24 -11.16 -1.98
CA ARG A 91 1.37 -10.23 -2.70
C ARG A 91 0.10 -10.05 -1.89
N ARG A 92 -0.27 -8.79 -1.64
CA ARG A 92 -1.44 -8.44 -0.83
C ARG A 92 -2.39 -7.59 -1.66
N THR A 93 -3.66 -7.95 -1.64
CA THR A 93 -4.72 -7.10 -2.21
C THR A 93 -5.15 -6.12 -1.12
N TYR A 94 -5.11 -4.83 -1.44
CA TYR A 94 -5.50 -3.79 -0.50
C TYR A 94 -6.92 -3.31 -0.80
N THR A 95 -7.78 -3.34 0.21
CA THR A 95 -9.14 -2.81 0.13
C THR A 95 -9.28 -1.71 1.16
N PHE A 96 -9.33 -0.46 0.68
CA PHE A 96 -9.55 0.68 1.56
C PHE A 96 -10.99 0.68 2.08
N VAL A 97 -11.14 0.81 3.40
CA VAL A 97 -12.45 0.94 4.04
C VAL A 97 -12.69 2.42 4.36
N PRO A 98 -13.74 3.04 3.81
CA PRO A 98 -14.07 4.42 4.14
C PRO A 98 -14.26 4.61 5.65
N GLY A 99 -13.67 5.67 6.20
CA GLY A 99 -13.69 5.97 7.64
C GLY A 99 -12.52 5.39 8.44
N THR A 100 -11.60 4.63 7.82
CA THR A 100 -10.37 4.18 8.48
C THR A 100 -9.47 5.37 8.84
N ILE A 101 -9.15 5.51 10.13
CA ILE A 101 -8.38 6.65 10.68
C ILE A 101 -6.86 6.45 10.50
N GLN A 102 -6.41 5.21 10.32
CA GLN A 102 -5.00 4.82 10.14
C GLN A 102 -4.90 3.64 9.16
N PRO A 103 -4.95 3.88 7.84
CA PRO A 103 -4.77 2.81 6.87
C PRO A 103 -3.33 2.30 6.93
N MET A 104 -3.18 1.00 7.17
CA MET A 104 -1.90 0.31 7.32
C MET A 104 -1.98 -1.09 6.71
N ASP A 105 -0.82 -1.63 6.36
CA ASP A 105 -0.65 -3.05 6.03
C ASP A 105 0.50 -3.61 6.88
N ASP A 106 0.16 -4.54 7.78
CA ASP A 106 1.08 -5.13 8.74
C ASP A 106 1.02 -6.66 8.62
N PHE A 107 2.18 -7.30 8.54
CA PHE A 107 2.28 -8.76 8.52
C PHE A 107 3.67 -9.24 8.92
N THR A 108 3.73 -10.52 9.29
CA THR A 108 4.99 -11.24 9.47
C THR A 108 5.19 -12.18 8.28
N VAL A 109 6.43 -12.30 7.80
CA VAL A 109 6.82 -13.22 6.75
C VAL A 109 8.17 -13.84 7.08
N GLN A 110 8.34 -15.11 6.75
CA GLN A 110 9.60 -15.81 6.91
C GLN A 110 10.52 -15.50 5.73
N ILE A 111 11.81 -15.24 6.00
CA ILE A 111 12.83 -15.18 4.95
C ILE A 111 12.97 -16.57 4.33
N PRO A 112 12.72 -16.76 3.03
CA PRO A 112 12.77 -18.09 2.42
C PRO A 112 14.20 -18.64 2.41
N HIS A 113 14.34 -19.96 2.38
CA HIS A 113 15.63 -20.63 2.16
C HIS A 113 16.08 -20.50 0.69
N GLY A 114 16.49 -19.29 0.31
CA GLY A 114 16.98 -18.95 -1.01
C GLY A 114 18.52 -18.97 -1.14
N PRO A 115 19.04 -18.91 -2.38
CA PRO A 115 20.48 -18.83 -2.64
C PRO A 115 21.00 -17.42 -2.38
N PHE A 116 21.12 -17.03 -1.11
CA PHE A 116 21.63 -15.71 -0.74
C PHE A 116 23.14 -15.61 -0.98
N VAL A 117 23.57 -14.43 -1.44
CA VAL A 117 24.98 -14.12 -1.67
C VAL A 117 25.52 -13.38 -0.45
N ALA A 118 26.55 -13.94 0.18
CA ALA A 118 27.18 -13.35 1.35
C ALA A 118 27.69 -11.92 1.05
N GLY A 119 27.24 -10.96 1.85
CA GLY A 119 27.61 -9.55 1.73
C GLY A 119 26.83 -8.75 0.68
N ALA A 120 25.85 -9.34 0.01
CA ALA A 120 25.01 -8.61 -0.93
C ALA A 120 24.06 -7.62 -0.21
N PRO A 121 23.84 -6.40 -0.75
CA PRO A 121 23.02 -5.38 -0.11
C PRO A 121 21.54 -5.60 -0.41
N TYR A 122 20.89 -6.52 0.30
CA TYR A 122 19.48 -6.81 0.10
C TYR A 122 18.56 -5.67 0.58
N ASN A 123 17.44 -5.49 -0.11
CA ASN A 123 16.35 -4.60 0.25
C ASN A 123 15.03 -5.35 0.28
N ILE A 124 14.18 -5.04 1.26
CA ILE A 124 12.75 -5.30 1.13
C ILE A 124 12.17 -4.20 0.25
N VAL A 125 11.65 -4.60 -0.91
CA VAL A 125 11.06 -3.71 -1.91
C VAL A 125 9.56 -3.95 -1.96
N LEU A 126 8.80 -2.87 -1.76
CA LEU A 126 7.37 -2.82 -2.04
C LEU A 126 7.16 -2.23 -3.43
N ASN A 127 6.55 -3.01 -4.33
CA ASN A 127 5.94 -2.49 -5.55
C ASN A 127 4.45 -2.26 -5.27
N MET A 128 4.04 -0.99 -5.28
CA MET A 128 2.67 -0.57 -5.01
C MET A 128 1.98 -0.23 -6.33
N VAL A 129 0.91 -0.95 -6.64
CA VAL A 129 0.09 -0.72 -7.84
C VAL A 129 -1.19 0.00 -7.45
N TYR A 130 -1.48 1.12 -8.10
CA TYR A 130 -2.67 1.93 -7.84
C TYR A 130 -3.24 2.53 -9.14
N PRO A 131 -4.56 2.77 -9.20
CA PRO A 131 -5.19 3.37 -10.36
C PRO A 131 -4.96 4.90 -10.37
N ILE A 132 -4.81 5.44 -11.57
CA ILE A 132 -4.92 6.87 -11.87
C ILE A 132 -5.92 7.08 -13.01
N ASP A 133 -6.37 8.31 -13.18
CA ASP A 133 -7.20 8.70 -14.31
C ASP A 133 -6.34 8.85 -15.58
N GLY A 134 -6.70 8.10 -16.62
CA GLY A 134 -6.14 8.21 -17.96
C GLY A 134 -6.62 9.48 -18.67
N THR A 135 -5.98 9.81 -19.80
CA THR A 135 -6.31 11.02 -20.58
C THR A 135 -7.73 11.03 -21.15
N ASP A 136 -8.38 9.87 -21.22
CA ASP A 136 -9.76 9.66 -21.66
C ASP A 136 -10.74 9.38 -20.51
N GLY A 137 -10.28 9.48 -19.26
CA GLY A 137 -11.06 9.15 -18.06
C GLY A 137 -11.15 7.66 -17.74
N SER A 138 -10.51 6.78 -18.52
CA SER A 138 -10.37 5.36 -18.16
C SER A 138 -9.37 5.18 -17.02
N SER A 139 -9.47 4.07 -16.28
CA SER A 139 -8.52 3.77 -15.20
C SER A 139 -7.23 3.16 -15.76
N VAL A 140 -6.07 3.73 -15.41
CA VAL A 140 -4.74 3.19 -15.74
C VAL A 140 -4.04 2.77 -14.45
N LEU A 141 -3.50 1.54 -14.42
CA LEU A 141 -2.69 1.08 -13.30
C LEU A 141 -1.25 1.56 -13.47
N VAL A 142 -0.74 2.23 -12.44
CA VAL A 142 0.66 2.64 -12.34
C VAL A 142 1.31 1.98 -11.14
N GLU A 143 2.63 1.83 -11.21
CA GLU A 143 3.44 1.24 -10.17
C GLU A 143 4.38 2.29 -9.57
N THR A 144 4.59 2.22 -8.25
CA THR A 144 5.63 2.94 -7.53
C THR A 144 6.38 1.99 -6.62
N LYS A 145 7.58 2.39 -6.19
CA LYS A 145 8.46 1.56 -5.36
C LYS A 145 8.84 2.25 -4.07
N LEU A 146 8.83 1.50 -2.98
CA LEU A 146 9.46 1.83 -1.71
C LEU A 146 10.45 0.73 -1.34
N SER A 147 11.56 1.09 -0.69
CA SER A 147 12.57 0.10 -0.32
C SER A 147 13.16 0.39 1.06
N VAL A 148 13.40 -0.67 1.83
CA VAL A 148 14.11 -0.63 3.11
C VAL A 148 15.29 -1.60 3.05
N PRO A 149 16.53 -1.15 3.34
CA PRO A 149 17.68 -2.04 3.42
C PRO A 149 17.55 -3.09 4.52
N ILE A 150 17.97 -4.32 4.24
CA ILE A 150 18.02 -5.44 5.19
C ILE A 150 19.31 -6.24 5.00
N THR A 151 19.89 -6.74 6.09
CA THR A 151 21.03 -7.65 6.04
C THR A 151 20.55 -9.09 6.11
N ILE A 152 20.95 -9.91 5.14
CA ILE A 152 20.70 -11.36 5.14
C ILE A 152 22.00 -12.09 5.46
N ASN A 153 22.01 -12.88 6.53
CA ASN A 153 23.11 -13.77 6.87
C ASN A 153 23.04 -15.01 5.97
N ALA A 154 23.88 -15.04 4.94
CA ALA A 154 24.04 -16.16 4.00
C ALA A 154 25.06 -17.18 4.49
#